data_AF-A0A962H375-F1
#
_entry.id   AF-A0A962H375-F1
#
_cell.length_a   1.000
_cell.length_b   1.000
_cell.length_c   1.000
_cell.angle_alpha   90.00
_cell.angle_beta   90.00
_cell.angle_gamma   90.00
#
_symmetry.space_group_name_H-M   'P 1'
#
loop_
_entity.id
_entity.type
_entity.pdbx_description
1 polymer ?
#
loop_
_entity_poly.entity_id
_entity_poly.type
_entity_poly.pdbx_seq_one_letter_code
_entity_poly.pdbx_strand_id
1 'polypeptide(L)'
;MNKSIFFLAFLLAFSVHSKNDDEISVGSYGLHFNELGEVVNPDEYYTYLGAKDHYDGLNKSAINNFKRAASYGNTFAMHFVGLLYLQENDNVRGYAWLSLVPTNKGPYAEKTSALLDKLNQTLSPDELSRAEELKAKLLETYDVANTFERRLAWSKDFKLTGTHLKGRVPNHLAIITTPQIGYGNVGNMTVSNASSETLKKSLRNFVYEYKLDFRLQDGLVEQGEIKIHDTEEKKSTDQ
;
A
#
# COMPACT_ATOMS: atom_id res chain seq x y z
N MET A 1 -24.95 -66.20 15.05
CA MET A 1 -25.84 -65.04 14.90
C MET A 1 -25.14 -63.84 15.53
N ASN A 2 -24.57 -62.94 14.71
CA ASN A 2 -24.95 -61.52 14.57
C ASN A 2 -25.00 -60.76 15.92
N LYS A 3 -24.24 -59.68 16.16
CA LYS A 3 -23.91 -58.55 15.28
C LYS A 3 -22.61 -57.85 15.69
N SER A 4 -21.82 -57.46 14.69
CA SER A 4 -20.79 -56.41 14.79
C SER A 4 -21.41 -55.07 15.16
N ILE A 5 -20.76 -54.33 16.05
CA ILE A 5 -21.00 -52.89 16.25
C ILE A 5 -19.71 -52.18 15.83
N PHE A 6 -19.75 -51.60 14.64
CA PHE A 6 -18.75 -50.64 14.17
C PHE A 6 -18.96 -49.32 14.90
N PHE A 7 -17.98 -48.88 15.69
CA PHE A 7 -17.91 -47.50 16.17
C PHE A 7 -17.23 -46.66 15.09
N LEU A 8 -18.04 -45.95 14.31
CA LEU A 8 -17.57 -44.94 13.37
C LEU A 8 -17.35 -43.64 14.16
N ALA A 9 -16.10 -43.35 14.51
CA ALA A 9 -15.73 -42.07 15.11
C ALA A 9 -15.76 -40.98 14.03
N PHE A 10 -16.82 -40.17 14.04
CA PHE A 10 -16.96 -39.01 13.18
C PHE A 10 -16.07 -37.89 13.73
N LEU A 11 -14.86 -37.77 13.19
CA LEU A 11 -13.94 -36.68 13.49
C LEU A 11 -14.47 -35.43 12.78
N LEU A 12 -15.29 -34.65 13.50
CA LEU A 12 -15.70 -33.31 13.09
C LEU A 12 -14.45 -32.42 13.11
N ALA A 13 -13.81 -32.30 11.95
CA ALA A 13 -12.84 -31.25 11.68
C ALA A 13 -13.59 -29.91 11.76
N PHE A 14 -13.51 -29.25 12.91
CA PHE A 14 -13.78 -27.82 13.01
C PHE A 14 -12.69 -27.11 12.22
N SER A 15 -12.90 -26.92 10.92
CA SER A 15 -12.23 -25.85 10.18
C SER A 15 -12.75 -24.54 10.75
N VAL A 16 -12.05 -24.03 11.76
CA VAL A 16 -12.12 -22.61 12.11
C VAL A 16 -11.62 -21.87 10.89
N HIS A 17 -12.56 -21.43 10.05
CA HIS A 17 -12.31 -20.47 9.00
C HIS A 17 -12.02 -19.14 9.70
N SER A 18 -10.79 -18.98 10.20
CA SER A 18 -10.27 -17.69 10.64
C SER A 18 -10.36 -16.79 9.43
N LYS A 19 -11.21 -15.75 9.48
CA LYS A 19 -11.09 -14.64 8.54
C LYS A 19 -9.63 -14.21 8.57
N ASN A 20 -8.97 -14.20 7.41
CA ASN A 20 -7.62 -13.67 7.33
C ASN A 20 -7.72 -12.17 7.64
N ASP A 21 -7.25 -11.75 8.81
CA ASP A 21 -7.10 -10.32 9.19
C ASP A 21 -6.14 -9.55 8.26
N ASP A 22 -5.60 -10.24 7.24
CA ASP A 22 -4.73 -9.74 6.18
C ASP A 22 -5.47 -9.52 4.85
N GLU A 23 -6.76 -9.84 4.74
CA GLU A 23 -7.55 -9.55 3.55
C GLU A 23 -7.81 -8.04 3.46
N ILE A 24 -7.05 -7.34 2.60
CA ILE A 24 -7.24 -5.91 2.37
C ILE A 24 -8.54 -5.72 1.58
N SER A 25 -9.54 -5.13 2.22
CA SER A 25 -10.57 -4.41 1.49
C SER A 25 -9.91 -3.16 0.89
N VAL A 26 -9.52 -3.25 -0.39
CA VAL A 26 -9.11 -2.09 -1.20
C VAL A 26 -10.38 -1.26 -1.41
N GLY A 27 -10.72 -0.46 -0.42
CA GLY A 27 -11.90 0.41 -0.47
C GLY A 27 -11.82 1.31 -1.70
N SER A 28 -12.98 1.56 -2.33
CA SER A 28 -13.10 2.54 -3.42
C SER A 28 -12.70 3.93 -2.88
N TYR A 29 -11.47 4.37 -3.18
CA TYR A 29 -10.99 5.72 -2.89
C TYR A 29 -11.27 6.61 -4.10
N GLY A 30 -12.17 7.59 -3.94
CA GLY A 30 -12.53 8.53 -4.99
C GLY A 30 -11.44 9.56 -5.28
N LEU A 31 -11.69 10.49 -6.19
CA LEU A 31 -10.80 11.63 -6.39
C LEU A 31 -10.99 12.63 -5.24
N HIS A 32 -9.89 13.00 -4.58
CA HIS A 32 -9.85 13.99 -3.50
C HIS A 32 -8.82 15.08 -3.83
N PHE A 33 -9.08 16.28 -3.33
CA PHE A 33 -8.20 17.43 -3.49
C PHE A 33 -7.89 18.06 -2.13
N ASN A 34 -6.67 18.55 -1.96
CA ASN A 34 -6.30 19.38 -0.82
C ASN A 34 -6.79 20.84 -1.03
N GLU A 35 -6.54 21.72 -0.06
CA GLU A 35 -6.95 23.13 -0.12
C GLU A 35 -6.27 23.92 -1.25
N LEU A 36 -5.15 23.41 -1.76
CA LEU A 36 -4.43 23.98 -2.90
C LEU A 36 -4.92 23.46 -4.25
N GLY A 37 -5.89 22.52 -4.26
CA GLY A 37 -6.39 21.90 -5.47
C GLY A 37 -5.51 20.79 -6.05
N GLU A 38 -4.56 20.29 -5.27
CA GLU A 38 -3.72 19.17 -5.65
C GLU A 38 -4.41 17.85 -5.32
N VAL A 39 -4.21 16.84 -6.17
CA VAL A 39 -4.78 15.51 -5.97
C VAL A 39 -4.17 14.88 -4.73
N VAL A 40 -5.01 14.44 -3.80
CA VAL A 40 -4.59 13.64 -2.65
C VAL A 40 -4.64 12.17 -3.05
N ASN A 41 -3.48 11.53 -3.13
CA ASN A 41 -3.37 10.14 -3.53
C ASN A 41 -3.96 9.21 -2.45
N PRO A 42 -4.44 8.01 -2.82
CA PRO A 42 -5.01 7.05 -1.87
C PRO A 42 -4.05 6.72 -0.72
N ASP A 43 -2.76 6.54 -1.03
CA ASP A 43 -1.76 6.15 -0.05
C ASP A 43 -1.51 7.25 0.99
N GLU A 44 -1.48 8.52 0.54
CA GLU A 44 -1.30 9.68 1.41
C GLU A 44 -2.46 9.81 2.36
N TYR A 45 -3.69 9.69 1.85
CA TYR A 45 -4.90 9.72 2.65
C TYR A 45 -4.90 8.62 3.72
N TYR A 46 -4.62 7.38 3.33
CA TYR A 46 -4.60 6.27 4.29
C TYR A 46 -3.41 6.34 5.26
N THR A 47 -2.28 6.90 4.86
CA THR A 47 -1.15 7.17 5.77
C THR A 47 -1.54 8.20 6.81
N TYR A 48 -2.22 9.28 6.40
CA TYR A 48 -2.74 10.29 7.32
C TYR A 48 -3.74 9.68 8.32
N LEU A 49 -4.71 8.90 7.84
CA LEU A 49 -5.66 8.22 8.72
C LEU A 49 -4.96 7.24 9.67
N GLY A 50 -3.97 6.49 9.19
CA GLY A 50 -3.20 5.56 10.02
C GLY A 50 -2.44 6.27 11.14
N ALA A 51 -1.77 7.38 10.81
CA ALA A 51 -1.05 8.19 11.79
C ALA A 51 -2.01 8.82 12.81
N LYS A 52 -3.16 9.32 12.36
CA LYS A 52 -4.21 9.86 13.23
C LYS A 52 -4.75 8.79 14.18
N ASP A 53 -5.11 7.63 13.66
CA ASP A 53 -5.64 6.53 14.47
C ASP A 53 -4.61 6.07 15.50
N HIS A 54 -3.33 5.98 15.15
CA HIS A 54 -2.29 5.63 16.10
C HIS A 54 -2.13 6.68 17.19
N TYR A 55 -2.16 7.97 16.84
CA TYR A 55 -2.13 9.07 17.80
C TYR A 55 -3.32 9.01 18.77
N ASP A 56 -4.51 8.64 18.26
CA ASP A 56 -5.73 8.47 19.03
C ASP A 56 -5.77 7.13 19.81
N GLY A 57 -4.71 6.31 19.76
CA GLY A 57 -4.58 5.02 20.47
C GLY A 57 -5.31 3.85 19.79
N LEU A 58 -5.80 4.02 18.57
CA LEU A 58 -6.59 3.04 17.81
C LEU A 58 -5.69 2.16 16.92
N ASN A 59 -4.75 1.43 17.52
CA ASN A 59 -3.71 0.67 16.80
C ASN A 59 -4.24 -0.30 15.73
N LYS A 60 -5.35 -1.01 15.98
CA LYS A 60 -5.95 -1.90 14.96
C LYS A 60 -6.44 -1.14 13.73
N SER A 61 -7.05 0.02 13.94
CA SER A 61 -7.49 0.90 12.85
C SER A 61 -6.28 1.48 12.11
N ALA A 62 -5.25 1.90 12.85
CA ALA A 62 -3.99 2.36 12.29
C ALA A 62 -3.33 1.32 11.39
N ILE A 63 -3.21 0.07 11.86
CA ILE A 63 -2.68 -1.06 11.07
C ILE A 63 -3.47 -1.22 9.77
N ASN A 64 -4.81 -1.21 9.83
CA ASN A 64 -5.63 -1.37 8.64
C ASN A 64 -5.44 -0.21 7.64
N ASN A 65 -5.36 1.02 8.11
CA ASN A 65 -5.11 2.18 7.26
C ASN A 65 -3.70 2.16 6.66
N PHE A 66 -2.67 1.82 7.44
CA PHE A 66 -1.33 1.66 6.87
C PHE A 66 -1.24 0.48 5.89
N LYS A 67 -1.93 -0.64 6.13
CA LYS A 67 -2.06 -1.74 5.14
C LYS A 67 -2.66 -1.24 3.83
N ARG A 68 -3.69 -0.40 3.88
CA ARG A 68 -4.27 0.22 2.67
C ARG A 68 -3.28 1.13 1.95
N ALA A 69 -2.53 1.97 2.66
CA ALA A 69 -1.48 2.78 2.05
C ALA A 69 -0.37 1.92 1.43
N ALA A 70 0.08 0.88 2.14
CA ALA A 70 1.07 -0.08 1.67
C ALA A 70 0.61 -0.82 0.40
N SER A 71 -0.69 -1.05 0.22
CA SER A 71 -1.25 -1.69 -0.98
C SER A 71 -1.04 -0.88 -2.27
N TYR A 72 -0.70 0.41 -2.15
CA TYR A 72 -0.27 1.30 -3.23
C TYR A 72 1.26 1.47 -3.29
N GLY A 73 2.02 0.65 -2.56
CA GLY A 73 3.49 0.65 -2.57
C GLY A 73 4.14 1.61 -1.57
N ASN A 74 3.37 2.21 -0.65
CA ASN A 74 3.93 3.13 0.35
C ASN A 74 4.81 2.37 1.36
N THR A 75 6.12 2.49 1.20
CA THR A 75 7.10 1.79 2.06
C THR A 75 7.18 2.36 3.48
N PHE A 76 6.79 3.62 3.71
CA PHE A 76 6.64 4.14 5.07
C PHE A 76 5.51 3.41 5.80
N ALA A 77 4.38 3.22 5.12
CA ALA A 77 3.25 2.50 5.69
C ALA A 77 3.61 1.04 6.02
N MET A 78 4.36 0.35 5.15
CA MET A 78 4.88 -1.00 5.43
C MET A 78 5.74 -1.03 6.70
N HIS A 79 6.65 -0.05 6.85
CA HIS A 79 7.47 0.08 8.05
C HIS A 79 6.61 0.28 9.31
N PHE A 80 5.61 1.17 9.26
CA PHE A 80 4.72 1.41 10.40
C PHE A 80 3.84 0.21 10.74
N VAL A 81 3.33 -0.55 9.76
CA VAL A 81 2.62 -1.81 10.05
C VAL A 81 3.53 -2.77 10.83
N GLY A 82 4.78 -2.92 10.38
CA GLY A 82 5.78 -3.72 11.08
C GLY A 82 5.98 -3.27 12.53
N LEU A 83 6.19 -1.98 12.76
CA LEU A 83 6.36 -1.41 14.11
C LEU A 83 5.14 -1.64 15.01
N LEU A 84 3.93 -1.46 14.48
CA LEU A 84 2.70 -1.64 15.25
C LEU A 84 2.52 -3.09 15.69
N TYR A 85 2.87 -4.07 14.84
CA TYR A 85 2.88 -5.47 15.25
C TYR A 85 3.93 -5.75 16.34
N LEU A 86 5.12 -5.16 16.25
CA LEU A 86 6.12 -5.28 17.32
C LEU A 86 5.65 -4.68 18.64
N GLN A 87 4.92 -3.56 18.61
CA GLN A 87 4.31 -2.98 19.82
C GLN A 87 3.24 -3.89 20.45
N GLU A 88 2.57 -4.71 19.64
CA GLU A 88 1.63 -5.73 20.10
C GLU A 88 2.33 -7.06 20.49
N ASN A 89 3.66 -7.10 20.51
CA ASN A 89 4.51 -8.29 20.73
C ASN A 89 4.32 -9.39 19.67
N ASP A 90 3.80 -9.06 18.50
CA ASP A 90 3.71 -9.96 17.36
C ASP A 90 4.97 -9.86 16.49
N ASN A 91 6.05 -10.47 16.98
CA ASN A 91 7.36 -10.41 16.34
C ASN A 91 7.38 -11.09 14.96
N VAL A 92 6.55 -12.13 14.76
CA VAL A 92 6.46 -12.86 13.49
C VAL A 92 5.85 -11.96 12.42
N ARG A 93 4.69 -11.32 12.69
CA ARG A 93 4.09 -10.38 11.74
C ARG A 93 4.95 -9.13 11.57
N GLY A 94 5.52 -8.62 12.66
CA GLY A 94 6.42 -7.47 12.61
C GLY A 94 7.61 -7.71 11.69
N TYR A 95 8.27 -8.86 11.81
CA TYR A 95 9.37 -9.26 10.94
C TYR A 95 8.93 -9.37 9.47
N ALA A 96 7.82 -10.05 9.20
CA ALA A 96 7.33 -10.26 7.83
C ALA A 96 7.07 -8.92 7.11
N TRP A 97 6.46 -7.97 7.81
CA TRP A 97 6.17 -6.63 7.29
C TRP A 97 7.42 -5.77 7.10
N LEU A 98 8.33 -5.76 8.07
CA LEU A 98 9.60 -5.03 7.95
C LEU A 98 10.46 -5.58 6.81
N SER A 99 10.37 -6.87 6.52
CA SER A 99 11.09 -7.52 5.40
C SER A 99 10.61 -7.09 4.01
N LEU A 100 9.49 -6.38 3.90
CA LEU A 100 9.02 -5.78 2.64
C LEU A 100 9.69 -4.43 2.36
N VAL A 101 10.34 -3.83 3.36
CA VAL A 101 10.91 -2.50 3.29
C VAL A 101 12.38 -2.58 2.84
N PRO A 102 12.80 -1.80 1.83
CA PRO A 102 14.20 -1.73 1.44
C PRO A 102 15.10 -1.28 2.59
N THR A 103 16.17 -2.03 2.84
CA THR A 103 17.17 -1.72 3.88
C THR A 103 18.40 -0.98 3.35
N ASN A 104 18.44 -0.73 2.04
CA ASN A 104 19.54 -0.04 1.36
C ASN A 104 19.19 1.39 0.88
N LYS A 105 17.92 1.78 0.92
CA LYS A 105 17.46 3.11 0.49
C LYS A 105 16.14 3.50 1.16
N GLY A 106 15.89 4.79 1.20
CA GLY A 106 14.74 5.37 1.89
C GLY A 106 15.06 5.77 3.34
N PRO A 107 14.18 6.56 3.97
CA PRO A 107 14.48 7.21 5.25
C PRO A 107 14.46 6.25 6.45
N TYR A 108 13.92 5.06 6.30
CA TYR A 108 13.88 4.03 7.34
C TYR A 108 14.76 2.82 7.05
N ALA A 109 15.62 2.89 6.03
CA ALA A 109 16.50 1.78 5.62
C ALA A 109 17.34 1.24 6.79
N GLU A 110 18.13 2.11 7.42
CA GLU A 110 19.01 1.76 8.53
C GLU A 110 18.22 1.25 9.76
N LYS A 111 17.16 1.96 10.13
CA LYS A 111 16.30 1.57 11.27
C LYS A 111 15.64 0.21 11.05
N THR A 112 15.15 -0.03 9.83
CA THR A 112 14.54 -1.31 9.45
C THR A 112 15.58 -2.43 9.50
N SER A 113 16.79 -2.20 8.95
CA SER A 113 17.88 -3.17 9.00
C SER A 113 18.22 -3.55 10.45
N ALA A 114 18.41 -2.56 11.32
CA ALA A 114 18.73 -2.81 12.73
C ALA A 114 17.62 -3.58 13.47
N LEU A 115 16.36 -3.30 13.15
CA LEU A 115 15.22 -4.06 13.71
C LEU A 115 15.20 -5.50 13.23
N LEU A 116 15.41 -5.74 11.94
CA LEU A 116 15.47 -7.08 11.37
C LEU A 116 16.64 -7.88 11.95
N ASP A 117 17.81 -7.27 12.11
CA ASP A 117 18.98 -7.91 12.73
C ASP A 117 18.68 -8.34 14.17
N LYS A 118 18.03 -7.46 14.95
CA LYS A 118 17.60 -7.77 16.32
C LYS A 118 16.58 -8.89 16.36
N LEU A 119 15.61 -8.89 15.45
CA LEU A 119 14.59 -9.93 15.36
C LEU A 119 15.21 -11.28 14.96
N ASN A 120 16.16 -11.29 14.02
CA ASN A 120 16.91 -12.49 13.62
C ASN A 120 17.70 -13.11 14.76
N GLN A 121 18.18 -12.30 15.71
CA GLN A 121 18.89 -12.78 16.90
C GLN A 121 17.94 -13.28 18.01
N THR A 122 16.67 -12.87 17.97
CA THR A 122 15.70 -13.12 19.06
C THR A 122 14.70 -14.22 18.72
N LEU A 123 14.27 -14.29 17.47
CA LEU A 123 13.28 -15.26 17.00
C LEU A 123 13.88 -16.65 16.90
N SER A 124 13.08 -17.66 17.27
CA SER A 124 13.42 -19.06 17.03
C SER A 124 13.39 -19.40 15.53
N PRO A 125 14.06 -20.50 15.10
CA PRO A 125 13.99 -20.95 13.71
C PRO A 125 12.55 -21.17 13.20
N ASP A 126 11.66 -21.70 14.05
CA ASP A 126 10.26 -21.93 13.70
C ASP A 126 9.46 -20.62 13.53
N GLU A 127 9.78 -19.58 14.33
CA GLU A 127 9.20 -18.25 14.16
C GLU A 127 9.68 -17.56 12.89
N LEU A 128 10.97 -17.69 12.58
CA LEU A 128 11.54 -17.16 11.34
C LEU A 128 10.91 -17.83 10.11
N SER A 129 10.74 -19.16 10.12
CA SER A 129 10.06 -19.89 9.05
C SER A 129 8.64 -19.37 8.83
N ARG A 130 7.86 -19.21 9.92
CA ARG A 130 6.50 -18.64 9.85
C ARG A 130 6.49 -17.20 9.34
N ALA A 131 7.49 -16.40 9.68
CA ALA A 131 7.59 -15.02 9.23
C ALA A 131 7.92 -14.94 7.73
N GLU A 132 8.80 -15.81 7.22
CA GLU A 132 9.08 -15.91 5.78
C GLU A 132 7.87 -16.44 4.98
N GLU A 133 7.13 -17.43 5.50
CA GLU A 133 5.87 -17.88 4.91
C GLU A 133 4.82 -16.76 4.85
N LEU A 134 4.71 -15.96 5.92
CA LEU A 134 3.80 -14.82 5.95
C LEU A 134 4.23 -13.74 4.96
N LYS A 135 5.52 -13.43 4.89
CA LYS A 135 6.08 -12.49 3.92
C LYS A 135 5.78 -12.93 2.49
N ALA A 136 5.92 -14.22 2.18
CA ALA A 136 5.55 -14.75 0.86
C ALA A 136 4.08 -14.47 0.53
N LYS A 137 3.16 -14.69 1.47
CA LYS A 137 1.73 -14.35 1.31
C LYS A 137 1.50 -12.84 1.16
N LEU A 138 2.24 -12.02 1.92
CA LEU A 138 2.17 -10.56 1.78
C LEU A 138 2.61 -10.13 0.37
N LEU A 139 3.64 -10.74 -0.20
CA LEU A 139 4.13 -10.40 -1.54
C LEU A 139 3.08 -10.63 -2.64
N GLU A 140 2.14 -11.56 -2.48
CA GLU A 140 1.00 -11.75 -3.40
C GLU A 140 0.13 -10.49 -3.54
N THR A 141 0.18 -9.58 -2.55
CA THR A 141 -0.59 -8.33 -2.55
C THR A 141 0.29 -7.09 -2.61
N TYR A 142 1.40 -7.11 -1.89
CA TYR A 142 2.21 -5.92 -1.66
C TYR A 142 3.46 -5.87 -2.53
N ASP A 143 3.72 -6.79 -3.44
CA ASP A 143 4.88 -6.67 -4.36
C ASP A 143 4.81 -5.42 -5.26
N VAL A 144 5.90 -5.16 -5.97
CA VAL A 144 6.02 -3.98 -6.84
C VAL A 144 5.01 -4.04 -8.00
N ALA A 145 4.80 -5.21 -8.60
CA ALA A 145 3.92 -5.37 -9.75
C ALA A 145 2.45 -5.15 -9.37
N ASN A 146 1.95 -5.80 -8.31
CA ASN A 146 0.56 -5.64 -7.89
C ASN A 146 0.27 -4.24 -7.34
N THR A 147 1.22 -3.64 -6.63
CA THR A 147 1.06 -2.24 -6.16
C THR A 147 1.01 -1.27 -7.34
N PHE A 148 1.84 -1.46 -8.37
CA PHE A 148 1.79 -0.67 -9.61
C PHE A 148 0.44 -0.83 -10.33
N GLU A 149 -0.03 -2.06 -10.54
CA GLU A 149 -1.31 -2.32 -11.21
C GLU A 149 -2.48 -1.68 -10.44
N ARG A 150 -2.44 -1.69 -9.10
CA ARG A 150 -3.42 -0.98 -8.27
C ARG A 150 -3.42 0.52 -8.51
N ARG A 151 -2.23 1.16 -8.57
CA ARG A 151 -2.12 2.60 -8.88
C ARG A 151 -2.63 2.89 -10.28
N LEU A 152 -2.27 2.05 -11.27
CA LEU A 152 -2.71 2.19 -12.65
C LEU A 152 -4.23 2.07 -12.78
N ALA A 153 -4.83 1.05 -12.17
CA ALA A 153 -6.27 0.85 -12.15
C ALA A 153 -6.99 2.06 -11.53
N TRP A 154 -6.54 2.51 -10.35
CA TRP A 154 -7.09 3.70 -9.70
C TRP A 154 -7.00 4.94 -10.60
N SER A 155 -5.87 5.17 -11.27
CA SER A 155 -5.71 6.33 -12.16
C SER A 155 -6.66 6.32 -13.37
N LYS A 156 -7.02 5.12 -13.87
CA LYS A 156 -7.90 4.92 -15.04
C LYS A 156 -9.39 5.08 -14.70
N ASP A 157 -9.76 5.02 -13.43
CA ASP A 157 -11.15 5.16 -13.01
C ASP A 157 -11.72 6.59 -13.23
N PHE A 158 -10.85 7.57 -13.47
CA PHE A 158 -11.24 8.97 -13.69
C PHE A 158 -11.32 9.32 -15.17
N LYS A 159 -12.54 9.35 -15.72
CA LYS A 159 -12.79 9.89 -17.07
C LYS A 159 -12.83 11.42 -17.02
N LEU A 160 -11.76 12.06 -17.50
CA LEU A 160 -11.66 13.53 -17.58
C LEU A 160 -12.41 14.09 -18.80
N THR A 161 -13.70 13.74 -18.95
CA THR A 161 -14.53 14.21 -20.06
C THR A 161 -15.60 15.17 -19.54
N GLY A 162 -15.56 16.42 -20.02
CA GLY A 162 -16.67 17.39 -20.15
C GLY A 162 -17.49 17.81 -18.92
N THR A 163 -17.99 16.88 -18.10
CA THR A 163 -19.04 17.14 -17.10
C THR A 163 -19.13 16.11 -15.97
N HIS A 164 -18.35 15.02 -15.98
CA HIS A 164 -18.50 13.93 -15.00
C HIS A 164 -17.16 13.48 -14.40
N LEU A 165 -16.73 14.16 -13.34
CA LEU A 165 -15.67 13.66 -12.46
C LEU A 165 -16.29 12.86 -11.33
N LYS A 166 -15.92 11.59 -11.19
CA LYS A 166 -16.28 10.77 -10.03
C LYS A 166 -15.32 11.09 -8.88
N GLY A 167 -15.80 11.72 -7.82
CA GLY A 167 -15.01 12.05 -6.63
C GLY A 167 -15.58 13.23 -5.85
N ARG A 168 -14.97 13.55 -4.71
CA ARG A 168 -15.36 14.70 -3.88
C ARG A 168 -14.48 15.90 -4.27
N VAL A 169 -15.08 16.83 -5.01
CA VAL A 169 -14.47 18.14 -5.29
C VAL A 169 -14.88 19.10 -4.17
N PRO A 170 -13.94 19.77 -3.46
CA PRO A 170 -14.30 20.78 -2.48
C PRO A 170 -15.11 21.93 -3.10
N ASN A 171 -16.06 22.50 -2.35
CA ASN A 171 -16.97 23.55 -2.87
C ASN A 171 -16.26 24.83 -3.34
N HIS A 172 -15.01 25.06 -2.92
CA HIS A 172 -14.19 26.20 -3.31
C HIS A 172 -13.29 25.91 -4.52
N LEU A 173 -13.28 24.68 -5.03
CA LEU A 173 -12.42 24.26 -6.13
C LEU A 173 -13.21 24.25 -7.45
N ALA A 174 -12.66 24.89 -8.48
CA ALA A 174 -13.16 24.79 -9.84
C ALA A 174 -12.18 23.97 -10.70
N ILE A 175 -12.70 23.01 -11.45
CA ILE A 175 -11.90 22.22 -12.40
C ILE A 175 -12.11 22.79 -13.79
N ILE A 176 -11.03 23.31 -14.37
CA ILE A 176 -11.06 23.95 -15.69
C ILE A 176 -10.55 22.93 -16.72
N THR A 177 -11.44 22.45 -17.58
CA THR A 177 -11.16 21.39 -18.56
C THR A 177 -10.77 21.92 -19.95
N THR A 178 -10.94 23.21 -20.21
CA THR A 178 -10.59 23.87 -21.48
C THR A 178 -9.37 24.78 -21.32
N PRO A 179 -8.52 24.94 -22.36
CA PRO A 179 -7.42 25.88 -22.35
C PRO A 179 -7.96 27.30 -22.59
N GLN A 180 -8.77 27.83 -21.68
CA GLN A 180 -9.08 29.25 -21.67
C GLN A 180 -8.09 29.97 -20.77
N ILE A 181 -7.13 30.63 -21.42
CA ILE A 181 -6.36 31.74 -20.85
C ILE A 181 -7.37 32.83 -20.51
N GLY A 182 -7.88 32.84 -19.28
CA GLY A 182 -8.93 33.74 -18.84
C GLY A 182 -8.62 34.31 -17.46
N TYR A 183 -7.97 35.48 -17.45
CA TYR A 183 -7.89 36.34 -16.27
C TYR A 183 -9.31 36.77 -15.89
N GLY A 184 -9.89 36.11 -14.88
CA GLY A 184 -11.20 36.45 -14.34
C GLY A 184 -11.15 36.55 -12.83
N ASN A 185 -11.13 37.77 -12.31
CA ASN A 185 -11.32 38.05 -10.89
C ASN A 185 -12.75 37.66 -10.50
N VAL A 186 -12.92 36.51 -9.86
CA VAL A 186 -14.13 36.17 -9.12
C VAL A 186 -13.92 36.67 -7.69
N GLY A 187 -14.76 37.60 -7.25
CA GLY A 187 -14.56 38.40 -6.04
C GLY A 187 -14.17 37.60 -4.79
N ASN A 188 -13.12 38.07 -4.10
CA ASN A 188 -12.69 37.70 -2.74
C ASN A 188 -12.61 36.21 -2.34
N MET A 189 -12.71 35.28 -3.27
CA MET A 189 -12.40 33.86 -3.07
C MET A 189 -11.24 33.49 -3.97
N THR A 190 -10.11 33.12 -3.37
CA THR A 190 -9.01 32.48 -4.09
C THR A 190 -9.49 31.12 -4.56
N VAL A 191 -10.03 31.05 -5.78
CA VAL A 191 -10.40 29.79 -6.42
C VAL A 191 -9.11 29.14 -6.90
N SER A 192 -8.66 28.11 -6.20
CA SER A 192 -7.56 27.27 -6.65
C SER A 192 -8.04 26.50 -7.90
N ASN A 193 -7.50 26.86 -9.07
CA ASN A 193 -7.88 26.25 -10.34
C ASN A 193 -7.04 25.00 -10.59
N ALA A 194 -7.67 23.81 -10.55
CA ALA A 194 -7.03 22.58 -11.00
C ALA A 194 -7.26 22.41 -12.52
N SER A 195 -6.20 22.53 -13.32
CA SER A 195 -6.29 22.28 -14.77
C SER A 195 -6.34 20.77 -15.06
N SER A 196 -6.98 20.38 -16.17
CA SER A 196 -6.98 18.99 -16.63
C SER A 196 -5.57 18.43 -16.84
N GLU A 197 -4.60 19.26 -17.25
CA GLU A 197 -3.21 18.88 -17.40
C GLU A 197 -2.50 18.67 -16.06
N THR A 198 -2.76 19.53 -15.07
CA THR A 198 -2.27 19.33 -13.70
C THR A 198 -2.77 18.02 -13.12
N LEU A 199 -4.06 17.71 -13.32
CA LEU A 199 -4.67 16.47 -12.87
C LEU A 199 -4.06 15.24 -13.56
N LYS A 200 -3.92 15.26 -14.90
CA LYS A 200 -3.25 14.18 -15.65
C LYS A 200 -1.81 13.98 -15.17
N LYS A 201 -1.09 15.07 -14.89
CA LYS A 201 0.28 15.02 -14.37
C LYS A 201 0.30 14.38 -12.98
N SER A 202 -0.56 14.81 -12.05
CA SER A 202 -0.63 14.20 -10.71
C SER A 202 -0.94 12.72 -10.76
N LEU A 203 -1.93 12.30 -11.56
CA LEU A 203 -2.26 10.88 -11.75
C LEU A 203 -1.09 10.09 -12.34
N ARG A 204 -0.42 10.63 -13.37
CA ARG A 204 0.77 10.01 -13.96
C ARG A 204 1.89 9.86 -12.94
N ASN A 205 2.17 10.91 -12.18
CA ASN A 205 3.23 10.91 -11.18
C ASN A 205 2.95 9.87 -10.09
N PHE A 206 1.70 9.73 -9.67
CA PHE A 206 1.32 8.69 -8.72
C PHE A 206 1.50 7.28 -9.28
N VAL A 207 1.29 7.04 -10.57
CA VAL A 207 1.48 5.70 -11.15
C VAL A 207 2.95 5.39 -11.40
N TYR A 208 3.64 6.29 -12.11
CA TYR A 208 4.93 6.02 -12.74
C TYR A 208 6.13 6.65 -12.03
N GLU A 209 5.93 7.76 -11.32
CA GLU A 209 7.00 8.50 -10.63
C GLU A 209 6.81 8.46 -9.11
N TYR A 210 6.23 7.37 -8.60
CA TYR A 210 5.80 7.30 -7.22
C TYR A 210 6.99 7.22 -6.25
N LYS A 211 7.23 8.32 -5.55
CA LYS A 211 8.45 8.54 -4.77
C LYS A 211 8.51 7.82 -3.43
N LEU A 212 7.39 7.29 -2.94
CA LEU A 212 7.32 6.62 -1.65
C LEU A 212 7.40 5.10 -1.77
N ASP A 213 7.55 4.57 -2.99
CA ASP A 213 7.91 3.18 -3.24
C ASP A 213 9.41 3.07 -3.49
N PHE A 214 10.19 3.04 -2.40
CA PHE A 214 11.63 2.91 -2.47
C PHE A 214 12.08 1.54 -2.99
N ARG A 215 11.20 0.62 -3.41
CA ARG A 215 11.63 -0.65 -4.03
C ARG A 215 11.98 -0.47 -5.50
N LEU A 216 11.37 0.52 -6.17
CA LEU A 216 11.66 0.89 -7.55
C LEU A 216 13.13 1.32 -7.71
N GLN A 217 13.88 0.71 -8.62
CA GLN A 217 15.23 1.17 -8.98
C GLN A 217 15.15 2.37 -9.94
N ASP A 218 16.16 3.23 -9.91
CA ASP A 218 16.28 4.37 -10.82
C ASP A 218 16.29 3.87 -12.28
N GLY A 219 15.34 4.35 -13.09
CA GLY A 219 15.23 3.99 -14.52
C GLY A 219 14.30 2.82 -14.87
N LEU A 220 13.61 2.18 -13.92
CA LEU A 220 12.73 1.03 -14.20
C LEU A 220 11.33 1.37 -14.74
N VAL A 221 10.98 2.65 -14.82
CA VAL A 221 9.63 3.07 -15.23
C VAL A 221 9.71 4.06 -16.38
N GLU A 222 10.01 3.55 -17.58
CA GLU A 222 9.87 4.32 -18.82
C GLU A 222 8.43 4.18 -19.36
N GLN A 223 7.90 5.28 -19.90
CA GLN A 223 6.58 5.28 -20.53
C GLN A 223 6.57 4.33 -21.75
N GLY A 224 5.98 3.14 -21.62
CA GLY A 224 5.65 2.32 -22.78
C GLY A 224 5.56 0.83 -22.50
N GLU A 225 6.51 0.26 -21.76
CA GLU A 225 6.57 -1.17 -21.48
C GLU A 225 7.32 -1.35 -20.16
N ILE A 226 6.68 -1.91 -19.14
CA ILE A 226 7.37 -2.22 -17.88
C ILE A 226 8.28 -3.41 -18.18
N LYS A 227 9.58 -3.18 -18.27
CA LYS A 227 10.56 -4.28 -18.17
C LYS A 227 10.81 -4.52 -16.68
N ILE A 228 9.95 -5.31 -16.05
CA ILE A 228 10.24 -5.90 -14.75
C ILE A 228 11.38 -6.90 -15.00
N HIS A 229 12.61 -6.52 -14.68
CA HIS A 229 13.68 -7.49 -14.59
C HIS A 229 13.50 -8.24 -13.28
N ASP A 230 12.86 -9.41 -13.36
CA ASP A 230 12.91 -10.39 -12.29
C ASP A 230 14.38 -10.60 -11.95
N THR A 231 14.74 -10.26 -10.72
CA THR A 231 16.07 -10.58 -10.21
C THR A 231 16.03 -12.05 -9.83
N GLU A 232 16.01 -12.93 -10.83
CA GLU A 232 16.37 -14.32 -10.60
C GLU A 232 17.78 -14.34 -10.04
N GLU A 233 17.91 -15.08 -8.95
CA GLU A 233 19.11 -15.41 -8.22
C GLU A 233 20.33 -15.52 -9.15
N LYS A 234 21.35 -14.69 -8.89
CA LYS A 234 22.71 -15.16 -9.16
C LYS A 234 22.97 -16.34 -8.23
N LYS A 235 22.61 -17.54 -8.68
CA LYS A 235 23.25 -18.77 -8.25
C LYS A 235 24.75 -18.54 -8.35
N SER A 236 25.41 -18.44 -7.19
CA SER A 236 26.85 -18.63 -7.11
C SER A 236 27.12 -20.03 -7.62
N THR A 237 27.60 -20.11 -8.85
CA THR A 237 28.16 -21.34 -9.41
C THR A 237 29.65 -21.08 -9.52
N ASP A 238 30.36 -21.72 -8.60
CA ASP A 238 31.65 -22.37 -8.76
C ASP A 238 32.96 -21.57 -8.87
N GLN A 239 33.85 -22.02 -7.96
CA GLN A 239 35.31 -22.20 -8.02
C GLN A 239 36.23 -21.09 -7.51
#